data_AF-B0M0F5-F1
#
_entry.id   AF-B0M0F5-F1
#
_cell.length_a   1.000
_cell.length_b   1.000
_cell.length_c   1.000
_cell.angle_alpha   90.00
_cell.angle_beta   90.00
_cell.angle_gamma   90.00
#
_symmetry.space_group_name_H-M   'P 1'
#
loop_
_entity.id
_entity.type
_entity.pdbx_description
1 polymer ?
#
loop_
_entity_poly.entity_id
_entity_poly.type
_entity_poly.pdbx_seq_one_letter_code
_entity_poly.pdbx_strand_id
1 'polypeptide(L)'
;MYLEKLRSQNPLTICITNDVVKNFTANGLLALGASPAMSEYPEDLEDLLPYTKGLLINTGTLTNETWELYKSALDIAEKYG
;
A
#
# COMPACT_ATOMS: atom_id res chain seq x y z
N MET A 1 5.16 20.96 8.86
CA MET A 1 3.83 20.94 8.24
C MET A 1 3.72 19.73 7.32
N TYR A 2 3.33 18.58 7.86
CA TYR A 2 3.35 17.30 7.12
C TYR A 2 2.27 17.21 6.03
N LEU A 3 1.09 17.78 6.29
CA LEU A 3 -0.03 17.72 5.35
C LEU A 3 0.26 18.44 4.03
N GLU A 4 0.90 19.62 4.08
CA GLU A 4 1.31 20.32 2.85
C GLU A 4 2.39 19.56 2.08
N LYS A 5 3.35 18.97 2.77
CA LYS A 5 4.38 18.12 2.14
C LYS A 5 3.74 16.91 1.45
N LEU A 6 2.80 16.24 2.10
CA LEU A 6 2.06 15.10 1.54
C LEU A 6 1.33 15.51 0.26
N ARG A 7 0.56 16.59 0.31
CA ARG A 7 -0.17 17.13 -0.85
C ARG A 7 0.76 17.52 -2.00
N SER A 8 1.91 18.13 -1.69
CA SER A 8 2.90 18.54 -2.70
C SER A 8 3.63 17.35 -3.33
N GLN A 9 3.84 16.26 -2.59
CA GLN A 9 4.61 15.11 -3.06
C GLN A 9 3.74 14.05 -3.74
N ASN A 10 2.43 14.04 -3.46
CA ASN A 10 1.49 13.02 -3.91
C ASN A 10 2.06 11.59 -3.78
N PRO A 11 2.46 11.18 -2.56
CA PRO A 11 3.22 9.95 -2.37
C PRO A 11 2.44 8.72 -2.83
N LEU A 12 3.08 7.88 -3.64
CA LEU A 12 2.59 6.54 -3.95
C LEU A 12 2.61 5.68 -2.69
N THR A 13 1.45 5.10 -2.34
CA THR A 13 1.26 4.23 -1.18
C THR A 13 0.63 2.93 -1.62
N ILE A 14 1.36 1.81 -1.51
CA ILE A 14 0.82 0.49 -1.78
C ILE A 14 -0.07 0.09 -0.61
N CYS A 15 -1.25 -0.44 -0.91
CA CYS A 15 -2.25 -0.80 0.07
C CYS A 15 -2.70 -2.24 -0.16
N ILE A 16 -2.25 -3.14 0.72
CA ILE A 16 -2.76 -4.50 0.82
C ILE A 16 -3.75 -4.49 1.99
N THR A 17 -5.03 -4.51 1.66
CA THR A 17 -6.11 -4.33 2.63
C THR A 17 -7.31 -5.19 2.29
N ASN A 18 -8.28 -5.25 3.18
CA ASN A 18 -9.47 -6.06 2.98
C ASN A 18 -10.50 -5.38 2.07
N ASP A 19 -11.33 -6.20 1.42
CA ASP A 19 -12.35 -5.73 0.48
C ASP A 19 -13.43 -4.84 1.12
N VAL A 20 -13.63 -4.94 2.44
CA VAL A 20 -14.60 -4.12 3.17
C VAL A 20 -14.17 -2.64 3.19
N VAL A 21 -12.86 -2.38 3.30
CA VAL A 21 -12.33 -1.01 3.46
C VAL A 21 -11.49 -0.52 2.27
N LYS A 22 -11.26 -1.34 1.25
CA LYS A 22 -10.41 -1.03 0.08
C LYS A 22 -10.79 0.31 -0.57
N ASN A 23 -12.07 0.49 -0.89
CA ASN A 23 -12.55 1.74 -1.51
C ASN A 23 -12.44 2.95 -0.58
N PHE A 24 -12.81 2.80 0.69
CA PHE A 24 -12.76 3.89 1.67
C PHE A 24 -11.31 4.35 1.92
N THR A 25 -10.38 3.40 2.01
CA THR A 25 -8.95 3.65 2.18
C THR A 25 -8.39 4.42 0.99
N ALA A 26 -8.70 3.99 -0.24
CA ALA A 26 -8.28 4.70 -1.46
C ALA A 26 -8.79 6.14 -1.46
N ASN A 27 -10.09 6.33 -1.23
CA ASN A 27 -10.71 7.66 -1.26
C ASN A 27 -10.18 8.57 -0.15
N GLY A 28 -9.91 8.04 1.04
CA GLY A 28 -9.28 8.79 2.13
C GLY A 28 -7.88 9.27 1.77
N LEU A 29 -7.04 8.39 1.22
CA LEU A 29 -5.69 8.75 0.76
C LEU A 29 -5.72 9.78 -0.37
N LEU A 30 -6.62 9.61 -1.35
CA LEU A 30 -6.82 10.58 -2.42
C LEU A 30 -7.26 11.95 -1.88
N ALA A 31 -8.22 11.99 -0.95
CA ALA A 31 -8.70 13.24 -0.34
C ALA A 31 -7.61 13.97 0.46
N LEU A 32 -6.66 13.22 1.06
CA LEU A 32 -5.50 13.80 1.72
C LEU A 32 -4.46 14.34 0.72
N GLY A 33 -4.47 13.87 -0.52
CA GLY A 33 -3.53 14.24 -1.59
C GLY A 33 -2.42 13.22 -1.83
N ALA A 34 -2.57 11.98 -1.36
CA ALA A 34 -1.67 10.86 -1.68
C ALA A 34 -2.13 10.11 -2.93
N SER A 35 -1.33 9.15 -3.39
CA SER A 35 -1.62 8.29 -4.54
C SER A 35 -1.69 6.81 -4.08
N PRO A 36 -2.89 6.27 -3.79
CA PRO A 36 -3.03 4.88 -3.38
C PRO A 36 -2.98 3.92 -4.57
N ALA A 37 -2.29 2.79 -4.40
CA ALA A 37 -2.32 1.67 -5.33
C ALA A 37 -2.68 0.37 -4.58
N MET A 38 -3.75 -0.29 -5.02
CA MET A 38 -4.34 -1.48 -4.39
C MET A 38 -3.86 -2.76 -5.11
N SER A 39 -2.56 -2.97 -5.22
CA SER A 39 -2.01 -4.16 -5.91
C SER A 39 -1.96 -5.37 -4.97
N GLU A 40 -2.46 -6.49 -5.46
CA GLU A 40 -2.44 -7.81 -4.80
C GLU A 40 -1.69 -8.85 -5.65
N TYR A 41 -0.84 -8.37 -6.57
CA TYR A 41 -0.06 -9.20 -7.47
C TYR A 41 1.43 -9.10 -7.10
N PRO A 42 2.10 -10.18 -6.67
CA PRO A 42 3.48 -10.13 -6.18
C PRO A 42 4.49 -9.49 -7.14
N GLU A 43 4.33 -9.71 -8.44
CA GLU A 43 5.21 -9.16 -9.47
C GLU A 43 5.06 -7.63 -9.58
N ASP A 44 3.83 -7.10 -9.45
CA ASP A 44 3.62 -5.65 -9.36
C ASP A 44 4.30 -5.08 -8.11
N LEU A 45 4.33 -5.84 -7.00
CA LEU A 45 4.95 -5.38 -5.75
C LEU A 45 6.47 -5.24 -5.87
N GLU A 46 7.14 -6.16 -6.55
CA GLU A 46 8.60 -6.06 -6.85
C GLU A 46 8.90 -4.80 -7.68
N ASP A 47 8.02 -4.47 -8.64
CA ASP A 47 8.20 -3.31 -9.50
C ASP A 47 7.85 -1.98 -8.80
N LEU A 48 6.81 -1.96 -7.97
CA LEU A 48 6.26 -0.73 -7.40
C LEU A 48 6.89 -0.36 -6.05
N LEU A 49 7.07 -1.32 -5.14
CA LEU A 49 7.54 -1.05 -3.77
C LEU A 49 8.83 -0.22 -3.70
N PRO A 50 9.85 -0.42 -4.57
CA PRO A 50 11.07 0.39 -4.57
C PRO A 50 10.85 1.89 -4.75
N TYR A 51 9.74 2.29 -5.38
CA TYR A 51 9.43 3.68 -5.70
C TYR A 51 8.37 4.29 -4.77
N THR A 52 7.78 3.49 -3.88
CA THR A 52 6.71 3.94 -2.98
C THR A 52 7.25 4.76 -1.81
N LYS A 53 6.35 5.48 -1.13
CA LYS A 53 6.63 6.19 0.12
C LYS A 53 5.91 5.59 1.33
N GLY A 54 5.26 4.45 1.12
CA GLY A 54 4.59 3.72 2.18
C GLY A 54 3.95 2.43 1.67
N LEU A 55 3.90 1.44 2.56
CA LEU A 55 3.16 0.20 2.43
C LEU A 55 2.17 0.11 3.59
N LEU A 56 0.89 -0.06 3.27
CA LEU A 56 -0.16 -0.38 4.23
C LEU A 56 -0.47 -1.88 4.15
N ILE A 57 -0.32 -2.58 5.28
CA ILE A 57 -0.79 -3.94 5.49
C ILE A 57 -1.95 -3.90 6.48
N ASN A 58 -3.12 -4.42 6.08
CA ASN A 58 -4.27 -4.58 6.96
C ASN A 58 -4.70 -6.05 6.99
N THR A 59 -4.62 -6.67 8.16
CA THR A 59 -4.88 -8.10 8.37
C THR A 59 -6.33 -8.44 8.68
N GLY A 60 -7.27 -7.50 8.52
CA GLY A 60 -8.66 -7.62 8.94
C GLY A 60 -9.44 -8.76 8.27
N THR A 61 -9.00 -9.25 7.10
CA THR A 61 -9.55 -10.44 6.42
C THR A 61 -8.46 -11.36 5.92
N LEU A 62 -7.35 -11.46 6.65
CA LEU A 62 -6.24 -12.35 6.29
C LEU A 62 -6.70 -13.82 6.27
N THR A 63 -6.34 -14.53 5.20
CA THR A 63 -6.52 -15.98 5.07
C THR A 63 -5.18 -16.67 4.82
N ASN A 64 -5.12 -17.98 5.03
CA ASN A 64 -3.94 -18.79 4.68
C ASN A 64 -3.57 -18.67 3.19
N GLU A 65 -4.55 -18.47 2.30
CA GLU A 65 -4.32 -18.31 0.87
C GLU A 65 -3.63 -16.98 0.55
N THR A 66 -4.02 -15.90 1.24
CA THR A 66 -3.44 -14.56 1.06
C THR A 66 -2.15 -14.34 1.85
N TRP A 67 -1.78 -15.25 2.75
CA TRP A 67 -0.63 -15.08 3.64
C TRP A 67 0.69 -14.91 2.87
N GLU A 68 0.90 -15.70 1.82
CA GLU A 68 2.13 -15.62 1.03
C GLU A 68 2.29 -14.25 0.35
N LEU A 69 1.21 -13.64 -0.15
CA LEU A 69 1.24 -12.28 -0.70
C LEU A 69 1.71 -11.26 0.35
N TYR A 70 1.17 -11.33 1.57
CA TYR A 70 1.50 -10.39 2.65
C TYR A 70 2.97 -10.55 3.06
N LYS A 71 3.43 -11.80 3.16
CA LYS A 71 4.82 -12.11 3.47
C LYS A 71 5.76 -11.59 2.37
N SER A 72 5.46 -11.86 1.10
CA SER A 72 6.23 -11.33 -0.03
C SER A 72 6.29 -9.80 -0.01
N ALA A 73 5.18 -9.12 0.25
CA ALA A 73 5.15 -7.66 0.34
C ALA A 73 6.07 -7.12 1.45
N LEU A 74 6.12 -7.79 2.60
CA LEU A 74 7.01 -7.44 3.70
C LEU A 74 8.48 -7.69 3.35
N ASP A 75 8.79 -8.86 2.79
CA ASP A 75 10.16 -9.22 2.38
C ASP A 75 10.70 -8.23 1.34
N ILE A 76 9.87 -7.84 0.36
CA ILE A 76 10.22 -6.84 -0.66
C ILE A 76 10.39 -5.46 -0.02
N ALA A 77 9.46 -5.06 0.86
CA ALA A 77 9.56 -3.76 1.52
C ALA A 77 10.84 -3.63 2.39
N GLU A 78 11.23 -4.69 3.10
CA GLU A 78 12.47 -4.74 3.90
C GLU A 78 13.73 -4.63 3.03
N LYS A 79 13.71 -5.15 1.81
CA LYS A 79 14.82 -5.06 0.85
C LYS A 79 15.07 -3.63 0.35
N TYR A 80 14.04 -2.78 0.30
CA TYR A 80 14.12 -1.43 -0.28
C TYR A 80 13.91 -0.28 0.72
N GLY A 81 13.61 -0.59 1.99
CA GLY A 81 13.45 0.35 3.10
C GLY A 81 14.71 0.57 3.92
#